data_AF-A0A351D1F2-F1
#
_entry.id   AF-A0A351D1F2-F1
#
_cell.length_a   1.000
_cell.length_b   1.000
_cell.length_c   1.000
_cell.angle_alpha   90.00
_cell.angle_beta   90.00
_cell.angle_gamma   90.00
#
_symmetry.space_group_name_H-M   'P 1'
#
loop_
_entity.id
_entity.type
_entity.pdbx_description
1 polymer ?
#
loop_
_entity_poly.entity_id
_entity_poly.type
_entity_poly.pdbx_seq_one_letter_code
_entity_poly.pdbx_strand_id
1 'polypeptide(L)'
;MNNKQIAATTITASLMAATLLISGVIGAQEQTVPGSGFAAIPGLVGGQDVTGPYEVVENWPKPLSESLPGHEGWTYSVTMDVFAESPDRVFLVQNGELPLIEERPDPIWLPELGRGMQYPNFRLPLRQAGGSIPNGDKLEDEGVGRPGIDWRYEHCVLVVDAGGNIVEEWSQWDHLWYRPHDIEISPYDPEKHVWIVDADGHFVAKFTNDGSEL
;
A
#
# COMPACT_ATOMS: atom_id res chain seq x y z
N MET A 1 -53.62 21.95 49.22
CA MET A 1 -52.30 22.24 48.60
C MET A 1 -52.28 23.70 48.18
N ASN A 2 -51.29 24.47 48.64
CA ASN A 2 -51.22 25.92 48.40
C ASN A 2 -50.83 26.24 46.95
N ASN A 3 -51.35 27.33 46.38
CA ASN A 3 -51.11 27.78 45.00
C ASN A 3 -49.62 27.95 44.63
N LYS A 4 -48.74 28.13 45.63
CA LYS A 4 -47.27 28.15 45.45
C LYS A 4 -46.66 26.77 45.16
N GLN A 5 -47.26 25.69 45.64
CA GLN A 5 -46.84 24.32 45.30
C GLN A 5 -47.29 23.92 43.90
N ILE A 6 -48.46 24.38 43.45
CA ILE A 6 -48.95 24.11 42.10
C ILE A 6 -48.04 24.76 41.05
N ALA A 7 -47.66 26.03 41.25
CA ALA A 7 -46.75 26.73 40.32
C ALA A 7 -45.35 26.09 40.25
N ALA A 8 -44.80 25.63 41.37
CA ALA A 8 -43.51 24.94 41.39
C ALA A 8 -43.58 23.57 40.67
N THR A 9 -44.66 22.82 40.82
CA THR A 9 -44.84 21.53 40.14
C THR A 9 -45.03 21.71 38.63
N THR A 10 -45.72 22.76 38.17
CA THR A 10 -45.92 23.01 36.73
C THR A 10 -44.63 23.47 36.03
N ILE A 11 -43.79 24.28 36.68
CA ILE A 11 -42.50 24.73 36.10
C ILE A 11 -41.51 23.55 35.99
N THR A 12 -41.48 22.67 37.00
CA THR A 12 -40.59 21.50 37.00
C THR A 12 -41.00 20.46 35.96
N ALA A 13 -42.31 20.23 35.77
CA ALA A 13 -42.81 19.33 34.73
C ALA A 13 -42.56 19.86 33.30
N SER A 14 -42.64 21.17 33.10
CA SER A 14 -42.37 21.82 31.81
C SER A 14 -40.89 21.77 31.42
N LEU A 15 -39.99 21.94 32.41
CA LEU A 15 -38.54 21.84 32.20
C LEU A 15 -38.07 20.39 31.96
N MET A 16 -38.70 19.41 32.61
CA MET A 16 -38.50 17.97 32.31
C MET A 16 -39.01 17.59 30.91
N ALA A 17 -40.17 18.10 30.48
CA ALA A 17 -40.69 17.85 29.14
C ALA A 17 -39.80 18.48 28.04
N ALA A 18 -39.25 19.68 28.28
CA ALA A 18 -38.34 20.33 27.34
C ALA A 18 -36.96 19.64 27.26
N THR A 19 -36.44 19.12 28.38
CA THR A 19 -35.20 18.33 28.37
C THR A 19 -35.38 16.94 27.75
N LEU A 20 -36.54 16.30 27.91
CA LEU A 20 -36.88 15.05 27.22
C LEU A 20 -37.05 15.21 25.70
N LEU A 21 -37.46 16.39 25.22
CA LEU A 21 -37.59 16.68 23.78
C LEU A 21 -36.25 17.04 23.11
N ILE A 22 -35.29 17.62 23.85
CA ILE A 22 -33.94 17.91 23.33
C ILE A 22 -33.05 16.65 23.37
N SER A 23 -33.23 15.77 24.35
CA SER A 23 -32.52 14.49 24.42
C SER A 23 -32.98 13.45 23.39
N GLY A 24 -34.13 13.67 22.73
CA GLY A 24 -34.67 12.76 21.71
C GLY A 24 -33.98 12.82 20.34
N VAL A 25 -33.02 13.74 20.13
CA VAL A 25 -32.32 13.91 18.85
C VAL A 25 -30.82 13.53 18.94
N ILE A 26 -30.31 13.20 20.12
CA ILE A 26 -28.96 12.62 20.26
C ILE A 26 -29.12 11.11 20.41
N GLY A 27 -29.54 10.52 19.30
CA GLY A 27 -29.69 9.08 19.12
C GLY A 27 -29.03 8.62 17.82
N ALA A 28 -27.89 9.20 17.45
CA ALA A 28 -26.95 8.52 16.57
C ALA A 28 -26.14 7.54 17.41
N GLN A 29 -26.82 6.56 18.00
CA GLN A 29 -26.16 5.29 18.25
C GLN A 29 -26.08 4.68 16.86
N GLU A 30 -24.89 4.71 16.27
CA GLU A 30 -24.59 3.87 15.11
C GLU A 30 -25.20 2.51 15.39
N GLN A 31 -26.22 2.16 14.60
CA GLN A 31 -26.80 0.84 14.64
C GLN A 31 -25.74 -0.06 14.04
N THR A 32 -24.80 -0.46 14.89
CA THR A 32 -23.86 -1.54 14.68
C THR A 32 -24.73 -2.77 14.48
N VAL A 33 -25.04 -3.05 13.22
CA VAL A 33 -25.78 -4.23 12.80
C VAL A 33 -25.04 -5.42 13.42
N PRO A 34 -25.73 -6.38 14.07
CA PRO A 34 -25.07 -7.58 14.58
C PRO A 34 -24.22 -8.21 13.45
N GLY A 35 -22.88 -8.12 13.56
CA GLY A 35 -21.93 -8.34 12.46
C GLY A 35 -20.92 -7.20 12.20
N SER A 36 -21.09 -6.02 12.81
CA SER A 36 -20.27 -4.81 12.58
C SER A 36 -18.93 -4.78 13.35
N GLY A 37 -18.18 -5.86 13.26
CA GLY A 37 -16.83 -6.00 13.80
C GLY A 37 -16.45 -7.47 13.97
N PHE A 38 -16.45 -8.24 12.87
CA PHE A 38 -16.29 -9.69 12.94
C PHE A 38 -15.62 -10.19 11.65
N ALA A 39 -14.79 -11.24 11.79
CA ALA A 39 -14.01 -11.88 10.74
C ALA A 39 -14.62 -11.72 9.35
N ALA A 40 -13.80 -11.43 8.33
CA ALA A 40 -14.24 -11.17 6.94
C ALA A 40 -15.31 -12.15 6.42
N ILE A 41 -15.31 -13.38 6.93
CA ILE A 41 -16.27 -14.43 6.59
C ILE A 41 -17.02 -14.90 7.85
N PRO A 42 -18.31 -14.56 7.99
CA PRO A 42 -19.16 -15.08 9.05
C PRO A 42 -19.19 -16.61 9.05
N GLY A 43 -18.75 -17.23 10.15
CA GLY A 43 -18.76 -18.69 10.34
C GLY A 43 -17.45 -19.42 10.03
N LEU A 44 -16.39 -18.72 9.62
CA LEU A 44 -15.07 -19.32 9.41
C LEU A 44 -14.35 -19.55 10.77
N VAL A 45 -14.03 -20.81 11.08
CA VAL A 45 -13.21 -21.17 12.25
C VAL A 45 -11.78 -21.44 11.78
N GLY A 46 -10.86 -20.54 12.11
CA GLY A 46 -9.46 -20.59 11.66
C GLY A 46 -9.24 -19.84 10.34
N GLY A 47 -8.11 -19.11 10.29
CA GLY A 47 -7.75 -18.15 9.25
C GLY A 47 -7.02 -16.96 9.87
N GLN A 48 -6.19 -16.25 9.10
CA GLN A 48 -5.53 -15.02 9.57
C GLN A 48 -6.34 -13.75 9.28
N ASP A 49 -7.51 -13.86 8.64
CA ASP A 49 -8.33 -12.71 8.24
C ASP A 49 -7.50 -11.62 7.52
N VAL A 50 -6.61 -12.07 6.62
CA VAL A 50 -5.50 -11.27 6.08
C VAL A 50 -5.97 -9.99 5.41
N THR A 51 -7.17 -10.00 4.83
CA THR A 51 -7.77 -8.89 4.08
C THR A 51 -8.79 -8.12 4.91
N GLY A 52 -9.17 -8.61 6.09
CA GLY A 52 -10.26 -8.06 6.90
C GLY A 52 -11.55 -7.88 6.07
N PRO A 53 -12.34 -6.82 6.29
CA PRO A 53 -13.64 -6.64 5.64
C PRO A 53 -13.57 -6.32 4.14
N TYR A 54 -12.38 -6.32 3.54
CA TYR A 54 -12.16 -5.94 2.15
C TYR A 54 -12.12 -7.16 1.22
N GLU A 55 -12.80 -7.04 0.09
CA GLU A 55 -12.63 -7.92 -1.05
C GLU A 55 -11.41 -7.46 -1.86
N VAL A 56 -10.42 -8.34 -2.04
CA VAL A 56 -9.22 -8.02 -2.80
C VAL A 56 -9.55 -7.97 -4.28
N VAL A 57 -9.13 -6.88 -4.93
CA VAL A 57 -9.15 -6.79 -6.39
C VAL A 57 -7.97 -7.61 -6.91
N GLU A 58 -8.26 -8.75 -7.51
CA GLU A 58 -7.23 -9.59 -8.13
C GLU A 58 -6.50 -8.81 -9.23
N ASN A 59 -5.18 -9.00 -9.32
CA ASN A 59 -4.32 -8.36 -10.32
C ASN A 59 -4.39 -6.82 -10.29
N TRP A 60 -4.55 -6.23 -9.11
CA TRP A 60 -4.30 -4.81 -8.87
C TRP A 60 -3.01 -4.63 -8.06
N PRO A 61 -2.08 -3.75 -8.51
CA PRO A 61 -2.04 -3.13 -9.83
C PRO A 61 -1.87 -4.18 -10.93
N LYS A 62 -2.26 -3.82 -12.15
CA LYS A 62 -2.17 -4.72 -13.32
C LYS A 62 -0.72 -5.00 -13.67
N PRO A 63 -0.42 -6.11 -14.36
CA PRO A 63 0.93 -6.36 -14.88
C PRO A 63 1.51 -5.14 -15.61
N LEU A 64 2.81 -4.89 -15.43
CA LEU A 64 3.51 -3.77 -16.08
C LEU A 64 3.24 -3.73 -17.60
N SER A 65 3.20 -4.90 -18.23
CA SER A 65 2.95 -5.07 -19.67
C SER A 65 1.59 -4.57 -20.16
N GLU A 66 0.60 -4.36 -19.28
CA GLU A 66 -0.69 -3.78 -19.69
C GLU A 66 -0.62 -2.26 -19.87
N SER A 67 0.32 -1.58 -19.21
CA SER A 67 0.47 -0.11 -19.29
C SER A 67 1.77 0.33 -19.98
N LEU A 68 2.84 -0.46 -19.86
CA LEU A 68 4.17 -0.11 -20.34
C LEU A 68 4.60 -1.03 -21.50
N PRO A 69 4.81 -0.48 -22.72
CA PRO A 69 5.33 -1.24 -23.85
C PRO A 69 6.69 -1.89 -23.54
N GLY A 70 6.92 -3.13 -24.00
CA GLY A 70 8.20 -3.82 -23.81
C GLY A 70 8.42 -4.41 -22.42
N HIS A 71 7.37 -4.51 -21.60
CA HIS A 71 7.42 -5.04 -20.23
C HIS A 71 6.80 -6.45 -20.11
N GLU A 72 6.57 -7.15 -21.22
CA GLU A 72 5.97 -8.50 -21.23
C GLU A 72 6.78 -9.51 -20.42
N GLY A 73 8.11 -9.35 -20.37
CA GLY A 73 9.02 -10.17 -19.59
C GLY A 73 9.40 -9.59 -18.22
N TRP A 74 8.71 -8.55 -17.74
CA TRP A 74 9.08 -7.80 -16.54
C TRP A 74 7.90 -7.59 -15.60
N THR A 75 8.19 -7.44 -14.31
CA THR A 75 7.19 -7.23 -13.26
C THR A 75 7.74 -6.33 -12.17
N TYR A 76 6.83 -5.85 -11.32
CA TYR A 76 7.16 -5.06 -10.14
C TYR A 76 8.22 -5.74 -9.28
N SER A 77 9.03 -4.92 -8.64
CA SER A 77 10.11 -5.37 -7.78
C SER A 77 9.72 -5.20 -6.30
N VAL A 78 10.70 -4.94 -5.44
CA VAL A 78 10.49 -4.65 -4.02
C VAL A 78 9.80 -3.30 -3.90
N THR A 79 8.47 -3.31 -3.79
CA THR A 79 7.71 -2.15 -3.35
C THR A 79 8.04 -1.87 -1.89
N MET A 80 8.64 -0.70 -1.64
CA MET A 80 9.01 -0.25 -0.31
C MET A 80 7.87 0.48 0.36
N ASP A 81 7.10 1.24 -0.42
CA ASP A 81 5.96 1.99 0.09
C ASP A 81 4.86 2.20 -0.96
N VAL A 82 3.64 2.42 -0.47
CA VAL A 82 2.44 2.70 -1.24
C VAL A 82 1.68 3.85 -0.58
N PHE A 83 1.54 4.97 -1.29
CA PHE A 83 0.82 6.14 -0.79
C PHE A 83 -0.36 6.50 -1.69
N ALA A 84 -1.57 6.48 -1.14
CA ALA A 84 -2.78 6.85 -1.88
C ALA A 84 -3.12 8.33 -1.65
N GLU A 85 -2.84 9.19 -2.62
CA GLU A 85 -3.32 10.59 -2.59
C GLU A 85 -4.83 10.64 -2.88
N SER A 86 -5.28 9.83 -3.83
CA SER A 86 -6.68 9.64 -4.18
C SER A 86 -6.91 8.25 -4.78
N PRO A 87 -8.15 7.80 -4.98
CA PRO A 87 -8.42 6.52 -5.64
C PRO A 87 -7.77 6.38 -7.03
N ASP A 88 -7.63 7.48 -7.76
CA ASP A 88 -7.07 7.49 -9.12
C ASP A 88 -5.60 7.93 -9.16
N ARG A 89 -4.97 8.10 -8.01
CA ARG A 89 -3.57 8.51 -7.90
C ARG A 89 -2.90 7.88 -6.68
N VAL A 90 -2.44 6.64 -6.86
CA VAL A 90 -1.75 5.85 -5.85
C VAL A 90 -0.28 5.67 -6.24
N PHE A 91 0.61 6.21 -5.44
CA PHE A 91 2.04 6.09 -5.62
C PHE A 91 2.52 4.70 -5.20
N LEU A 92 3.42 4.14 -6.01
CA LEU A 92 4.20 2.95 -5.72
C LEU A 92 5.67 3.33 -5.77
N VAL A 93 6.36 3.18 -4.64
CA VAL A 93 7.81 3.35 -4.56
C VAL A 93 8.46 1.99 -4.47
N GLN A 94 9.38 1.70 -5.39
CA GLN A 94 10.01 0.39 -5.51
C GLN A 94 11.48 0.47 -5.93
N ASN A 95 12.21 -0.62 -5.70
CA ASN A 95 13.53 -0.81 -6.27
C ASN A 95 13.42 -1.43 -7.66
N GLY A 96 13.30 -0.61 -8.70
CA GLY A 96 13.36 -1.05 -10.09
C GLY A 96 12.34 -2.12 -10.47
N GLU A 97 12.78 -3.06 -11.31
CA GLU A 97 11.97 -4.14 -11.88
C GLU A 97 12.72 -5.46 -11.91
N LEU A 98 11.94 -6.54 -11.96
CA LEU A 98 12.47 -7.90 -11.99
C LEU A 98 11.87 -8.70 -13.15
N PRO A 99 12.59 -9.69 -13.69
CA PRO A 99 12.08 -10.52 -14.77
C PRO A 99 10.80 -11.27 -14.34
N LEU A 100 9.77 -11.30 -15.16
CA LEU A 100 8.57 -12.08 -14.89
C LEU A 100 8.91 -13.57 -14.90
N ILE A 101 8.47 -14.30 -13.88
CA ILE A 101 8.60 -15.76 -13.84
C ILE A 101 7.21 -16.36 -14.02
N GLU A 102 6.90 -16.75 -15.26
CA GLU A 102 5.58 -17.29 -15.63
C GLU A 102 5.36 -18.69 -15.07
N GLU A 103 6.41 -19.52 -15.07
CA GLU A 103 6.35 -20.90 -14.62
C GLU A 103 7.40 -21.18 -13.55
N ARG A 104 7.01 -21.94 -12.52
CA ARG A 104 7.95 -22.39 -11.49
C ARG A 104 8.91 -23.43 -12.11
N PRO A 105 10.23 -23.19 -12.09
CA PRO A 105 11.21 -24.18 -12.54
C PRO A 105 11.18 -25.45 -11.68
N ASP A 106 11.56 -26.57 -12.27
CA ASP A 106 11.74 -27.82 -11.55
C ASP A 106 12.82 -27.69 -10.46
N PRO A 107 12.63 -28.29 -9.27
CA PRO A 107 13.64 -28.29 -8.22
C PRO A 107 14.95 -28.96 -8.66
N ILE A 108 16.06 -28.25 -8.49
CA ILE A 108 17.42 -28.76 -8.67
C ILE A 108 17.95 -29.19 -7.30
N TRP A 109 18.46 -30.42 -7.20
CA TRP A 109 19.16 -30.91 -6.01
C TRP A 109 20.53 -30.24 -5.87
N LEU A 110 20.84 -29.74 -4.68
CA LEU A 110 22.08 -29.03 -4.34
C LEU A 110 22.87 -29.80 -3.27
N PRO A 111 23.35 -31.02 -3.55
CA PRO A 111 24.03 -31.86 -2.56
C PRO A 111 25.31 -31.23 -1.99
N GLU A 112 25.94 -30.33 -2.73
CA GLU A 112 27.10 -29.53 -2.30
C GLU A 112 26.80 -28.60 -1.12
N LEU A 113 25.55 -28.18 -0.95
CA LEU A 113 25.12 -27.36 0.21
C LEU A 113 24.74 -28.22 1.42
N GLY A 114 24.59 -29.53 1.25
CA GLY A 114 24.28 -30.48 2.31
C GLY A 114 23.16 -31.46 1.97
N ARG A 115 22.86 -32.34 2.93
CA ARG A 115 21.85 -33.39 2.76
C ARG A 115 20.45 -32.79 2.72
N GLY A 116 19.67 -33.14 1.70
CA GLY A 116 18.27 -32.75 1.59
C GLY A 116 18.05 -31.34 1.02
N MET A 117 19.08 -30.71 0.46
CA MET A 117 18.98 -29.36 -0.10
C MET A 117 18.56 -29.40 -1.58
N GLN A 118 17.52 -28.63 -1.93
CA GLN A 118 17.06 -28.41 -3.29
C GLN A 118 16.46 -27.00 -3.45
N TYR A 119 16.51 -26.44 -4.66
CA TYR A 119 15.91 -25.14 -4.98
C TYR A 119 15.41 -25.10 -6.45
N PRO A 120 14.27 -24.44 -6.75
CA PRO A 120 13.34 -23.83 -5.80
C PRO A 120 12.59 -24.87 -4.96
N ASN A 121 12.35 -24.55 -3.69
CA ASN A 121 11.49 -25.38 -2.85
C ASN A 121 10.03 -25.04 -3.17
N PHE A 122 9.22 -26.04 -3.55
CA PHE A 122 7.83 -25.84 -3.98
C PHE A 122 6.94 -25.16 -2.91
N ARG A 123 7.32 -25.21 -1.63
CA ARG A 123 6.58 -24.58 -0.53
C ARG A 123 7.02 -23.16 -0.19
N LEU A 124 8.08 -22.66 -0.82
CA LEU A 124 8.62 -21.33 -0.58
C LEU A 124 8.32 -20.39 -1.76
N PRO A 125 8.30 -19.07 -1.51
CA PRO A 125 8.33 -18.08 -2.57
C PRO A 125 9.44 -18.39 -3.58
N LEU A 126 9.16 -18.15 -4.85
CA LEU A 126 10.05 -18.53 -5.93
C LEU A 126 11.35 -17.74 -5.90
N ARG A 127 11.28 -16.44 -5.60
CA ARG A 127 12.44 -15.56 -5.39
C ARG A 127 12.24 -14.68 -4.18
N GLN A 128 13.34 -14.22 -3.60
CA GLN A 128 13.37 -13.05 -2.73
C GLN A 128 13.63 -11.82 -3.61
N ALA A 129 12.64 -10.95 -3.80
CA ALA A 129 12.76 -9.79 -4.69
C ALA A 129 13.98 -8.90 -4.34
N GLY A 130 14.19 -8.58 -3.06
CA GLY A 130 15.32 -7.76 -2.62
C GLY A 130 16.68 -8.43 -2.65
N GLY A 131 16.75 -9.74 -2.91
CA GLY A 131 18.01 -10.42 -3.19
C GLY A 131 18.38 -10.40 -4.67
N SER A 132 17.45 -10.00 -5.55
CA SER A 132 17.61 -10.05 -7.00
C SER A 132 17.88 -8.71 -7.65
N ILE A 133 17.66 -7.58 -6.94
CA ILE A 133 17.99 -6.25 -7.44
C ILE A 133 18.94 -5.52 -6.47
N PRO A 134 20.06 -4.94 -6.95
CA PRO A 134 20.91 -4.08 -6.14
C PRO A 134 20.22 -2.76 -5.75
N ASN A 135 20.81 -2.10 -4.75
CA ASN A 135 20.55 -0.68 -4.55
C ASN A 135 21.21 0.16 -5.65
N GLY A 136 20.74 1.39 -5.85
CA GLY A 136 21.23 2.31 -6.88
C GLY A 136 22.72 2.69 -6.75
N ASP A 137 23.34 2.59 -5.57
CA ASP A 137 24.79 2.77 -5.40
C ASP A 137 25.63 1.57 -5.87
N LYS A 138 24.98 0.42 -6.11
CA LYS A 138 25.65 -0.87 -6.33
C LYS A 138 25.30 -1.47 -7.69
N LEU A 139 24.76 -0.68 -8.61
CA LEU A 139 24.37 -1.18 -9.93
C LEU A 139 25.54 -1.75 -10.73
N GLU A 140 26.77 -1.30 -10.43
CA GLU A 140 28.01 -1.73 -11.08
C GLU A 140 28.83 -2.73 -10.23
N ASP A 141 28.35 -3.09 -9.04
CA ASP A 141 29.08 -4.00 -8.15
C ASP A 141 29.18 -5.41 -8.74
N GLU A 142 30.26 -6.12 -8.43
CA GLU A 142 30.37 -7.52 -8.82
C GLU A 142 29.42 -8.40 -7.97
N GLY A 143 28.70 -9.32 -8.62
CA GLY A 143 27.90 -10.33 -7.93
C GLY A 143 26.45 -9.93 -7.59
N VAL A 144 25.98 -8.76 -8.01
CA VAL A 144 24.59 -8.30 -7.79
C VAL A 144 23.61 -8.72 -8.91
N GLY A 145 23.87 -9.85 -9.58
CA GLY A 145 23.13 -10.27 -10.78
C GLY A 145 23.55 -9.50 -12.03
N ARG A 146 22.88 -9.76 -13.15
CA ARG A 146 23.18 -9.19 -14.47
C ARG A 146 22.15 -8.10 -14.82
N PRO A 147 22.56 -6.83 -14.98
CA PRO A 147 21.67 -5.76 -15.45
C PRO A 147 20.99 -6.14 -16.78
N GLY A 148 19.69 -5.87 -16.90
CA GLY A 148 18.88 -6.17 -18.08
C GLY A 148 18.52 -7.65 -18.27
N ILE A 149 18.96 -8.54 -17.38
CA ILE A 149 18.60 -9.97 -17.38
C ILE A 149 17.96 -10.35 -16.05
N ASP A 150 18.63 -10.03 -14.94
CA ASP A 150 18.18 -10.40 -13.60
C ASP A 150 17.41 -9.24 -12.93
N TRP A 151 17.59 -7.99 -13.40
CA TRP A 151 16.91 -6.78 -12.93
C TRP A 151 17.02 -5.62 -13.93
N ARG A 152 16.13 -4.62 -13.83
CA ARG A 152 16.28 -3.26 -14.39
C ARG A 152 16.11 -2.24 -13.28
N TYR A 153 16.94 -1.20 -13.24
CA TYR A 153 16.80 -0.13 -12.25
C TYR A 153 16.07 1.06 -12.88
N GLU A 154 14.79 0.84 -13.15
CA GLU A 154 13.87 1.75 -13.86
C GLU A 154 12.51 1.75 -13.16
N HIS A 155 11.71 2.80 -13.31
CA HIS A 155 10.36 2.90 -12.73
C HIS A 155 10.35 2.76 -11.20
N CYS A 156 11.30 3.40 -10.53
CA CYS A 156 11.41 3.39 -9.07
C CYS A 156 10.24 4.12 -8.39
N VAL A 157 9.60 5.05 -9.09
CA VAL A 157 8.38 5.72 -8.65
C VAL A 157 7.35 5.66 -9.78
N LEU A 158 6.23 5.00 -9.50
CA LEU A 158 5.09 4.85 -10.41
C LEU A 158 3.82 5.36 -9.73
N VAL A 159 2.83 5.75 -10.52
CA VAL A 159 1.49 6.09 -10.03
C VAL A 159 0.46 5.25 -10.76
N VAL A 160 -0.45 4.63 -10.01
CA VAL A 160 -1.53 3.79 -10.54
C VAL A 160 -2.91 4.35 -10.19
N ASP A 161 -3.88 4.10 -11.07
CA ASP A 161 -5.28 4.47 -10.87
C ASP A 161 -6.10 3.38 -10.14
N ALA A 162 -7.38 3.66 -9.87
CA ALA A 162 -8.30 2.70 -9.25
C ALA A 162 -8.50 1.43 -10.09
N GLY A 163 -8.27 1.50 -11.40
CA GLY A 163 -8.31 0.37 -12.33
C GLY A 163 -7.01 -0.45 -12.36
N GLY A 164 -5.97 0.00 -11.68
CA GLY A 164 -4.66 -0.64 -11.61
C GLY A 164 -3.78 -0.35 -12.82
N ASN A 165 -4.13 0.63 -13.66
CA ASN A 165 -3.31 1.05 -14.78
C ASN A 165 -2.25 2.06 -14.29
N ILE A 166 -1.06 2.02 -14.87
CA ILE A 166 -0.03 3.03 -14.61
C ILE A 166 -0.43 4.31 -15.34
N VAL A 167 -0.54 5.41 -14.59
CA VAL A 167 -0.95 6.74 -15.08
C VAL A 167 0.16 7.78 -15.02
N GLU A 168 1.19 7.57 -14.20
CA GLU A 168 2.41 8.39 -14.21
C GLU A 168 3.65 7.52 -14.00
N GLU A 169 4.73 7.92 -14.68
CA GLU A 169 6.06 7.34 -14.58
C GLU A 169 7.01 8.48 -14.21
N TRP A 170 7.72 8.34 -13.10
CA TRP A 170 8.68 9.34 -12.64
C TRP A 170 10.12 8.91 -12.96
N SER A 171 10.29 8.24 -14.11
CA SER A 171 11.56 7.61 -14.53
C SER A 171 12.68 8.62 -14.82
N GLN A 172 12.33 9.90 -15.05
CA GLN A 172 13.31 10.99 -15.12
C GLN A 172 14.14 11.12 -13.83
N TRP A 173 13.64 10.62 -12.70
CA TRP A 173 14.30 10.66 -11.39
C TRP A 173 14.93 9.33 -10.98
N ASP A 174 14.88 8.27 -11.78
CA ASP A 174 15.40 6.95 -11.40
C ASP A 174 16.88 7.01 -10.96
N HIS A 175 17.66 7.86 -11.63
CA HIS A 175 19.07 8.10 -11.34
C HIS A 175 19.36 8.74 -9.98
N LEU A 176 18.35 9.32 -9.32
CA LEU A 176 18.49 9.94 -8.01
C LEU A 176 18.58 8.89 -6.90
N TRP A 177 17.98 7.72 -7.11
CA TRP A 177 17.67 6.79 -6.04
C TRP A 177 18.78 5.78 -5.77
N TYR A 178 18.92 5.46 -4.49
CA TYR A 178 19.75 4.40 -3.96
C TYR A 178 18.81 3.29 -3.46
N ARG A 179 17.87 3.66 -2.58
CA ARG A 179 16.76 2.82 -2.14
C ARG A 179 15.61 3.71 -1.67
N PRO A 180 14.73 4.18 -2.58
CA PRO A 180 13.61 5.01 -2.22
C PRO A 180 12.65 4.16 -1.40
N HIS A 181 12.29 4.62 -0.20
CA HIS A 181 11.75 3.75 0.83
C HIS A 181 10.38 4.17 1.38
N ASP A 182 10.07 5.46 1.33
CA ASP A 182 8.88 6.03 1.95
C ASP A 182 8.45 7.25 1.13
N ILE A 183 7.15 7.42 0.90
CA ILE A 183 6.58 8.54 0.16
C ILE A 183 5.39 9.13 0.92
N GLU A 184 5.39 10.45 1.10
CA GLU A 184 4.34 11.13 1.85
C GLU A 184 3.95 12.46 1.20
N ILE A 185 2.64 12.77 1.24
CA ILE A 185 2.10 14.09 0.93
C ILE A 185 1.41 14.64 2.17
N SER A 186 1.85 15.81 2.64
CA SER A 186 1.20 16.44 3.78
C SER A 186 -0.24 16.86 3.47
N PRO A 187 -1.24 16.51 4.31
CA PRO A 187 -2.61 16.96 4.12
C PRO A 187 -2.75 18.49 4.29
N TYR A 188 -1.80 19.12 4.99
CA TYR A 188 -1.77 20.55 5.29
C TYR A 188 -0.97 21.39 4.29
N ASP A 189 -0.26 20.75 3.37
CA ASP A 189 0.44 21.45 2.29
C ASP A 189 -0.56 21.80 1.17
N PRO A 190 -0.84 23.09 0.91
CA PRO A 190 -1.74 23.49 -0.16
C PRO A 190 -1.17 23.19 -1.56
N GLU A 191 0.15 23.08 -1.70
CA GLU A 191 0.83 22.77 -2.98
C GLU A 191 1.04 21.26 -3.16
N LYS A 192 0.71 20.45 -2.15
CA LYS A 192 0.74 18.98 -2.19
C LYS A 192 2.08 18.41 -2.66
N HIS A 193 3.18 18.97 -2.18
CA HIS A 193 4.50 18.45 -2.51
C HIS A 193 4.63 16.99 -2.08
N VAL A 194 5.33 16.23 -2.91
CA VAL A 194 5.64 14.83 -2.67
C VAL A 194 7.00 14.75 -2.01
N TRP A 195 7.08 14.07 -0.88
CA TRP A 195 8.33 13.87 -0.14
C TRP A 195 8.71 12.40 -0.21
N ILE A 196 9.91 12.10 -0.69
CA ILE A 196 10.42 10.73 -0.79
C ILE A 196 11.68 10.59 0.04
N VAL A 197 11.70 9.63 0.95
CA VAL A 197 12.85 9.29 1.78
C VAL A 197 13.66 8.21 1.08
N ASP A 198 14.96 8.46 0.86
CA ASP A 198 15.89 7.43 0.43
C ASP A 198 16.64 6.86 1.63
N ALA A 199 16.45 5.57 1.89
CA ALA A 199 16.99 4.90 3.07
C ALA A 199 18.52 4.75 3.04
N ASP A 200 19.10 4.52 1.86
CA ASP A 200 20.53 4.22 1.72
C ASP A 200 21.33 5.39 1.14
N GLY A 201 20.67 6.28 0.40
CA GLY A 201 21.21 7.57 -0.04
C GLY A 201 21.26 8.61 1.09
N HIS A 202 20.55 8.36 2.20
CA HIS A 202 20.50 9.23 3.38
C HIS A 202 20.02 10.66 3.08
N PHE A 203 19.01 10.80 2.23
CA PHE A 203 18.40 12.09 1.92
C PHE A 203 16.87 12.00 1.85
N VAL A 204 16.23 13.16 1.87
CA VAL A 204 14.80 13.32 1.57
C VAL A 204 14.69 14.27 0.39
N ALA A 205 14.02 13.81 -0.67
CA ALA A 205 13.73 14.60 -1.85
C ALA A 205 12.32 15.20 -1.73
N LYS A 206 12.16 16.44 -2.17
CA LYS A 206 10.88 17.14 -2.22
C LYS A 206 10.57 17.42 -3.68
N PHE A 207 9.39 17.07 -4.16
CA PHE A 207 8.99 17.35 -5.53
C PHE A 207 7.74 18.24 -5.56
N THR A 208 7.53 18.94 -6.67
CA THR A 208 6.20 19.42 -7.02
C THR A 208 5.21 18.24 -7.07
N ASN A 209 3.92 18.50 -6.84
CA ASN A 209 2.92 17.42 -6.80
C ASN A 209 2.91 16.56 -8.08
N ASP A 210 3.19 17.17 -9.22
CA ASP A 210 3.25 16.53 -10.54
C ASP A 210 4.61 15.89 -10.87
N GLY A 211 5.57 15.94 -9.96
CA GLY A 211 6.90 15.33 -10.14
C GLY A 211 7.78 16.01 -11.20
N SER A 212 7.41 17.19 -11.68
CA SER A 212 8.15 17.89 -12.73
C SER A 212 9.42 18.58 -12.22
N GLU A 213 9.46 18.98 -10.94
CA GLU A 213 10.61 19.65 -10.30
C GLU A 213 10.99 19.00 -8.97
N LEU A 214 12.29 19.01 -8.65
CA LEU A 214 12.94 18.61 -7.40
C LEU A 214 13.39 19.84 -6.59
#